data_AF-A0AAE6KEW2-F1
#
_entry.id   AF-A0AAE6KEW2-F1
#
_cell.length_a   1.000
_cell.length_b   1.000
_cell.length_c   1.000
_cell.angle_alpha   90.00
_cell.angle_beta   90.00
_cell.angle_gamma   90.00
#
_symmetry.space_group_name_H-M   'P 1'
#
loop_
_entity.id
_entity.type
_entity.pdbx_description
1 polymer ?
#
loop_
_entity_poly.entity_id
_entity_poly.type
_entity_poly.pdbx_seq_one_letter_code
_entity_poly.pdbx_strand_id
1 'polypeptide(L)'
;MMDTPQKPIKLARNSQGDLGPKDWIKEGDGLYVSARHLWASWVVKSRKFENLRDFKNMRREFINHVNVSNGFPKASILLIGYCVEMYLKAGLTKLFIGYPDDSFRSQLRSYSHNFRAIASDLLTNISHQQIRDLDSLKNFVLNDARYPVEGGENEEYVNSYNKRYRKIFNANSFKRYCMLAKHIKHEVGKIDSDSSNPCSHKSWEVGQDGFLCYRYGGNLPPRITYRNCSSEPLQDDVVGEVKDLMEQNDIHIPGRFADYMLFVEVVKQNGIRQLKKKR
;
A
#
# COMPACT_ATOMS: atom_id res chain seq x y z
N MET A 1 8.39 -19.41 -38.61
CA MET A 1 8.96 -18.34 -37.76
C MET A 1 8.57 -18.67 -36.33
N MET A 2 9.51 -19.12 -35.51
CA MET A 2 9.25 -19.21 -34.07
C MET A 2 9.29 -17.79 -33.53
N ASP A 3 8.19 -17.33 -32.93
CA ASP A 3 8.16 -16.07 -32.19
C ASP A 3 9.24 -16.13 -31.12
N THR A 4 10.28 -15.33 -31.26
CA THR A 4 11.25 -15.12 -30.19
C THR A 4 10.47 -14.58 -28.99
N PRO A 5 10.42 -15.28 -27.84
CA PRO A 5 9.66 -14.80 -26.69
C PRO A 5 10.17 -13.41 -26.31
N GLN A 6 9.27 -12.44 -26.36
CA GLN A 6 9.60 -11.05 -26.07
C GLN A 6 10.07 -10.97 -24.61
N LYS A 7 11.29 -10.46 -24.41
CA LYS A 7 11.87 -10.35 -23.06
C LYS A 7 10.90 -9.60 -22.14
N PRO A 8 10.69 -10.07 -20.90
CA PRO A 8 9.75 -9.44 -19.99
C PRO A 8 10.19 -8.01 -19.69
N ILE A 9 9.27 -7.05 -19.85
CA ILE A 9 9.49 -5.66 -19.45
C ILE A 9 9.65 -5.64 -17.93
N LYS A 10 10.70 -4.95 -17.46
CA LYS A 10 11.05 -4.86 -16.05
C LYS A 10 10.74 -3.48 -15.50
N LEU A 11 10.35 -3.47 -14.23
CA LEU A 11 10.09 -2.25 -13.49
C LEU A 11 11.34 -1.39 -13.39
N ALA A 12 11.24 -0.13 -13.80
CA ALA A 12 12.34 0.83 -13.82
C ALA A 12 11.98 2.09 -13.03
N ARG A 13 13.00 2.89 -12.68
CA ARG A 13 12.80 4.14 -11.91
C ARG A 13 11.91 5.16 -12.61
N ASN A 14 11.85 5.10 -13.94
CA ASN A 14 11.09 6.00 -14.80
C ASN A 14 9.81 5.34 -15.37
N SER A 15 9.41 4.18 -14.85
CA SER A 15 8.11 3.57 -15.19
C SER A 15 6.96 4.55 -14.92
N GLN A 16 5.89 4.42 -15.69
CA GLN A 16 4.72 5.31 -15.67
C GLN A 16 3.45 4.55 -15.28
N GLY A 17 2.42 5.29 -14.89
CA GLY A 17 1.12 4.75 -14.52
C GLY A 17 1.18 3.94 -13.23
N ASP A 18 0.53 2.77 -13.21
CA ASP A 18 0.48 1.91 -12.01
C ASP A 18 1.82 1.23 -11.68
N LEU A 19 2.81 1.35 -12.58
CA LEU A 19 4.20 0.94 -12.38
C LEU A 19 5.08 2.11 -11.90
N GLY A 20 4.58 3.34 -11.94
CA GLY A 20 5.35 4.55 -11.65
C GLY A 20 5.14 5.07 -10.22
N PRO A 21 6.20 5.23 -9.40
CA PRO A 21 6.05 5.78 -8.04
C PRO A 21 5.48 7.21 -8.05
N LYS A 22 5.84 8.03 -9.05
CA LYS A 22 5.41 9.43 -9.13
C LYS A 22 3.89 9.56 -9.34
N ASP A 23 3.31 8.70 -10.15
CA ASP A 23 1.88 8.73 -10.45
C ASP A 23 1.04 8.32 -9.23
N TRP A 24 1.50 7.30 -8.49
CA TRP A 24 0.90 6.94 -7.20
C TRP A 24 0.97 8.08 -6.17
N ILE A 25 2.12 8.76 -6.03
CA ILE A 25 2.24 9.90 -5.11
C ILE A 25 1.29 11.03 -5.53
N LYS A 26 1.22 11.35 -6.83
CA LYS A 26 0.35 12.40 -7.37
C LYS A 26 -1.13 12.11 -7.09
N GLU A 27 -1.57 10.88 -7.31
CA GLU A 27 -2.93 10.44 -6.99
C GLU A 27 -3.21 10.57 -5.48
N GLY A 28 -2.28 10.08 -4.65
CA GLY A 28 -2.39 10.19 -3.20
C GLY A 28 -2.50 11.63 -2.70
N ASP A 29 -1.77 12.57 -3.31
CA ASP A 29 -1.82 13.99 -2.99
C ASP A 29 -3.19 14.62 -3.29
N GLY A 30 -3.78 14.29 -4.44
CA GLY A 30 -5.12 14.74 -4.80
C GLY A 30 -6.18 14.25 -3.80
N LEU A 31 -6.11 12.97 -3.42
CA LEU A 31 -6.99 12.37 -2.42
C LEU A 31 -6.82 13.02 -1.03
N TYR A 32 -5.57 13.25 -0.62
CA TYR A 32 -5.25 13.87 0.68
C TYR A 32 -5.85 15.27 0.81
N VAL A 33 -5.64 16.11 -0.21
CA VAL A 33 -6.15 17.48 -0.21
C VAL A 33 -7.67 17.48 -0.21
N SER A 34 -8.30 16.63 -1.02
CA SER A 34 -9.75 16.49 -1.11
C SER A 34 -10.37 16.06 0.24
N ALA A 35 -9.77 15.07 0.89
CA ALA A 35 -10.20 14.60 2.21
C ALA A 35 -10.23 15.72 3.25
N ARG A 36 -9.18 16.55 3.28
CA ARG A 36 -9.09 17.67 4.23
C ARG A 36 -10.12 18.76 3.94
N HIS A 37 -10.40 19.05 2.67
CA HIS A 37 -11.42 20.02 2.29
C HIS A 37 -12.82 19.57 2.67
N LEU A 38 -13.16 18.29 2.46
CA LEU A 38 -14.44 17.72 2.88
C LEU A 38 -14.59 17.76 4.41
N TRP A 39 -13.53 17.40 5.14
CA TRP A 39 -13.54 17.47 6.60
C TRP A 39 -13.71 18.90 7.13
N ALA A 40 -12.95 19.85 6.58
CA ALA A 40 -13.08 21.27 6.97
C ALA A 40 -14.48 21.81 6.65
N SER A 41 -15.03 21.46 5.49
CA SER A 41 -16.39 21.82 5.10
C SER A 41 -17.43 21.24 6.05
N TRP A 42 -17.24 19.99 6.49
CA TRP A 42 -18.08 19.37 7.51
C TRP A 42 -18.01 20.13 8.83
N VAL A 43 -16.82 20.44 9.35
CA VAL A 43 -16.66 21.20 10.61
C VAL A 43 -17.40 22.54 10.55
N VAL A 44 -17.24 23.29 9.45
CA VAL A 44 -17.91 24.59 9.28
C VAL A 44 -19.43 24.42 9.22
N LYS A 45 -19.94 23.45 8.47
CA LYS A 45 -21.38 23.23 8.32
C LYS A 45 -22.02 22.72 9.61
N SER A 46 -21.38 21.79 10.32
CA SER A 46 -21.88 21.28 11.61
C SER A 46 -22.04 22.40 12.64
N ARG A 47 -21.08 23.34 12.71
CA ARG A 47 -21.21 24.53 13.59
C ARG A 47 -22.36 25.45 13.18
N LYS A 48 -22.59 25.64 11.89
CA LYS A 48 -23.72 26.45 11.40
C LYS A 48 -25.06 25.82 11.78
N PHE A 49 -25.14 24.49 11.74
CA PHE A 49 -26.35 23.73 12.09
C PHE A 49 -26.71 23.83 13.57
N GLU A 50 -25.72 23.73 14.47
CA GLU A 50 -25.92 23.89 15.92
C GLU A 50 -26.56 25.25 16.27
N ASN A 51 -26.37 26.26 15.42
CA ASN A 51 -26.90 27.61 15.60
C ASN A 51 -28.29 27.84 14.98
N LEU A 52 -28.85 26.88 14.24
CA LEU A 52 -30.19 27.01 13.64
C LEU A 52 -31.25 26.59 14.65
N ARG A 53 -32.04 27.55 15.13
CA ARG A 53 -33.09 27.34 16.16
C ARG A 53 -34.47 26.97 15.59
N ASP A 54 -34.74 27.23 14.30
CA ASP A 54 -36.08 27.05 13.72
C ASP A 54 -36.15 25.93 12.67
N PHE A 55 -36.41 24.72 13.13
CA PHE A 55 -36.49 23.51 12.28
C PHE A 55 -37.81 23.38 11.49
N LYS A 56 -38.86 24.13 11.85
CA LYS A 56 -40.21 23.92 11.29
C LYS A 56 -40.36 24.29 9.82
N ASN A 57 -39.60 25.26 9.30
CA ASN A 57 -39.79 25.80 7.94
C ASN A 57 -38.73 25.34 6.91
N MET A 58 -37.76 24.50 7.30
CA MET A 58 -36.57 24.22 6.48
C MET A 58 -36.36 22.72 6.19
N ARG A 59 -37.43 21.96 5.89
CA ARG A 59 -37.36 20.49 5.71
C ARG A 59 -36.35 20.04 4.63
N ARG A 60 -36.27 20.75 3.49
CA ARG A 60 -35.34 20.42 2.40
C ARG A 60 -33.89 20.74 2.77
N GLU A 61 -33.65 21.89 3.39
CA GLU A 61 -32.32 22.27 3.87
C GLU A 61 -31.84 21.35 4.99
N PHE A 62 -32.75 20.93 5.88
CA PHE A 62 -32.48 19.94 6.92
C PHE A 62 -32.03 18.60 6.33
N ILE A 63 -32.75 18.05 5.33
CA ILE A 63 -32.36 16.78 4.68
C ILE A 63 -30.99 16.91 4.01
N ASN A 64 -30.75 17.99 3.27
CA ASN A 64 -29.45 18.25 2.65
C ASN A 64 -28.35 18.38 3.70
N HIS A 65 -28.63 19.02 4.83
CA HIS A 65 -27.68 19.15 5.92
C HIS A 65 -27.37 17.81 6.57
N VAL A 66 -28.37 16.98 6.84
CA VAL A 66 -28.18 15.63 7.40
C VAL A 66 -27.34 14.77 6.45
N ASN A 67 -27.62 14.81 5.15
CA ASN A 67 -26.87 14.09 4.14
C ASN A 67 -25.40 14.52 4.08
N VAL A 68 -25.15 15.84 4.10
CA VAL A 68 -23.78 16.39 4.13
C VAL A 68 -23.08 16.05 5.45
N SER A 69 -23.77 16.22 6.58
CA SER A 69 -23.26 15.92 7.92
C SER A 69 -22.85 14.47 8.05
N ASN A 70 -23.60 13.53 7.44
CA ASN A 70 -23.30 12.11 7.49
C ASN A 70 -22.31 11.64 6.42
N GLY A 71 -22.33 12.26 5.23
CA GLY A 71 -21.54 11.85 4.08
C GLY A 71 -20.10 12.36 4.12
N PHE A 72 -19.89 13.64 4.47
CA PHE A 72 -18.57 14.26 4.36
C PHE A 72 -17.51 13.61 5.27
N PRO A 73 -17.77 13.28 6.55
CA PRO A 73 -16.79 12.59 7.38
C PRO A 73 -16.41 11.20 6.85
N LYS A 74 -17.41 10.42 6.38
CA LYS A 74 -17.19 9.10 5.78
C LYS A 74 -16.31 9.19 4.53
N ALA A 75 -16.67 10.08 3.61
CA ALA A 75 -15.91 10.33 2.39
C ALA A 75 -14.48 10.81 2.71
N SER A 76 -14.32 11.72 3.67
CA SER A 76 -13.00 12.20 4.10
C SER A 76 -12.11 11.07 4.60
N ILE A 77 -12.62 10.17 5.44
CA ILE A 77 -11.85 9.04 5.95
C ILE A 77 -11.52 8.04 4.85
N LEU A 78 -12.45 7.74 3.93
CA LEU A 78 -12.16 6.89 2.78
C LEU A 78 -11.03 7.44 1.93
N LEU A 79 -11.07 8.73 1.62
CA LEU A 79 -10.05 9.40 0.84
C LEU A 79 -8.69 9.39 1.56
N ILE A 80 -8.64 9.53 2.89
CA ILE A 80 -7.39 9.34 3.65
C ILE A 80 -6.90 7.89 3.57
N GLY A 81 -7.80 6.91 3.68
CA GLY A 81 -7.45 5.49 3.53
C GLY A 81 -6.85 5.18 2.15
N TYR A 82 -7.49 5.65 1.08
CA TYR A 82 -6.97 5.49 -0.29
C TYR A 82 -5.67 6.26 -0.50
N CYS A 83 -5.54 7.48 0.02
CA CYS A 83 -4.30 8.25 -0.01
C CYS A 83 -3.13 7.47 0.60
N VAL A 84 -3.33 6.87 1.79
CA VAL A 84 -2.34 6.00 2.43
C VAL A 84 -1.99 4.80 1.54
N GLU A 85 -3.00 4.16 0.94
CA GLU A 85 -2.79 3.07 -0.01
C GLU A 85 -1.93 3.48 -1.21
N MET A 86 -2.20 4.65 -1.81
CA MET A 86 -1.43 5.16 -2.94
C MET A 86 0.04 5.38 -2.55
N TYR A 87 0.31 6.00 -1.41
CA TYR A 87 1.69 6.21 -0.95
C TYR A 87 2.42 4.90 -0.67
N LEU A 88 1.75 3.93 -0.05
CA LEU A 88 2.31 2.60 0.18
C LEU A 88 2.61 1.88 -1.14
N LYS A 89 1.72 1.95 -2.13
CA LYS A 89 1.94 1.40 -3.47
C LYS A 89 3.09 2.08 -4.20
N ALA A 90 3.27 3.39 -4.03
CA ALA A 90 4.46 4.09 -4.53
C ALA A 90 5.75 3.50 -3.93
N GLY A 91 5.76 3.21 -2.63
CA GLY A 91 6.89 2.53 -1.98
C GLY A 91 7.13 1.12 -2.53
N LEU A 92 6.06 0.35 -2.79
CA LEU A 92 6.18 -0.97 -3.42
C LEU A 92 6.84 -0.87 -4.80
N THR A 93 6.44 0.08 -5.65
CA THR A 93 7.10 0.22 -6.97
C THR A 93 8.60 0.46 -6.84
N LYS A 94 9.06 1.18 -5.81
CA LYS A 94 10.49 1.36 -5.52
C LYS A 94 11.15 0.09 -4.97
N LEU A 95 10.48 -0.63 -4.06
CA LEU A 95 10.98 -1.88 -3.49
C LEU A 95 11.23 -2.95 -4.57
N PHE A 96 10.37 -2.98 -5.58
CA PHE A 96 10.33 -4.00 -6.63
C PHE A 96 11.06 -3.62 -7.93
N ILE A 97 11.89 -2.57 -7.94
CA ILE A 97 12.68 -2.21 -9.13
C ILE A 97 13.47 -3.42 -9.64
N GLY A 98 13.46 -3.64 -10.95
CA GLY A 98 14.09 -4.77 -11.63
C GLY A 98 13.19 -6.01 -11.77
N TYR A 99 12.02 -6.05 -11.14
CA TYR A 99 11.07 -7.14 -11.31
C TYR A 99 10.39 -7.14 -12.68
N PRO A 100 10.04 -8.30 -13.23
CA PRO A 100 9.10 -8.39 -14.34
C PRO A 100 7.75 -7.75 -13.98
N ASP A 101 7.19 -6.94 -14.89
CA ASP A 101 5.96 -6.17 -14.68
C ASP A 101 4.78 -7.05 -14.26
N ASP A 102 4.59 -8.21 -14.90
CA ASP A 102 3.50 -9.14 -14.58
C ASP A 102 3.63 -9.72 -13.17
N SER A 103 4.86 -10.01 -12.74
CA SER A 103 5.13 -10.46 -11.38
C SER A 103 4.85 -9.35 -10.39
N PHE A 104 5.31 -8.13 -10.67
CA PHE A 104 4.98 -6.97 -9.82
C PHE A 104 3.48 -6.74 -9.71
N ARG A 105 2.72 -6.78 -10.81
CA ARG A 105 1.25 -6.63 -10.79
C ARG A 105 0.58 -7.74 -9.98
N SER A 106 1.09 -8.97 -10.05
CA SER A 106 0.60 -10.08 -9.20
C SER A 106 0.88 -9.81 -7.72
N GLN A 107 2.07 -9.31 -7.37
CA GLN A 107 2.40 -8.93 -5.99
C GLN A 107 1.54 -7.74 -5.52
N LEU A 108 1.35 -6.72 -6.36
CA LEU A 108 0.50 -5.58 -6.03
C LEU A 108 -0.93 -6.02 -5.69
N ARG A 109 -1.47 -6.99 -6.44
CA ARG A 109 -2.78 -7.61 -6.15
C ARG A 109 -2.77 -8.42 -4.86
N SER A 110 -1.68 -9.16 -4.59
CA SER A 110 -1.58 -9.99 -3.37
C SER A 110 -1.53 -9.14 -2.09
N TYR A 111 -0.90 -7.97 -2.14
CA TYR A 111 -0.97 -6.99 -1.04
C TYR A 111 -2.37 -6.39 -0.88
N SER A 112 -3.11 -6.16 -1.97
CA SER A 112 -4.47 -5.61 -1.95
C SER A 112 -4.57 -4.38 -1.03
N HIS A 113 -5.50 -4.38 -0.06
CA HIS A 113 -5.67 -3.34 0.97
C HIS A 113 -4.93 -3.66 2.29
N ASN A 114 -3.89 -4.49 2.27
CA ASN A 114 -3.15 -4.87 3.48
C ASN A 114 -2.09 -3.84 3.87
N PHE A 115 -2.54 -2.68 4.34
CA PHE A 115 -1.67 -1.54 4.64
C PHE A 115 -0.56 -1.85 5.64
N ARG A 116 -0.88 -2.66 6.67
CA ARG A 116 0.08 -3.09 7.69
C ARG A 116 1.23 -3.90 7.09
N ALA A 117 0.92 -4.88 6.22
CA ALA A 117 1.94 -5.70 5.59
C ALA A 117 2.85 -4.86 4.70
N ILE A 118 2.28 -3.99 3.87
CA ILE A 118 3.06 -3.10 3.00
C ILE A 118 3.95 -2.17 3.83
N ALA A 119 3.40 -1.56 4.88
CA ALA A 119 4.16 -0.68 5.77
C ALA A 119 5.31 -1.43 6.45
N SER A 120 5.12 -2.68 6.87
CA SER A 120 6.18 -3.50 7.47
C SER A 120 7.32 -3.82 6.49
N ASP A 121 7.03 -3.92 5.19
CA ASP A 121 8.04 -4.20 4.17
C ASP A 121 8.82 -2.94 3.74
N LEU A 122 8.23 -1.76 3.94
CA LEU A 122 8.78 -0.48 3.47
C LEU A 122 9.38 0.39 4.56
N LEU A 123 8.83 0.34 5.77
CA LEU A 123 9.08 1.32 6.82
C LEU A 123 9.83 0.67 7.98
N THR A 124 10.98 1.24 8.31
CA THR A 124 11.79 0.79 9.44
C THR A 124 11.29 1.34 10.78
N ASN A 125 10.57 2.46 10.77
CA ASN A 125 10.09 3.15 11.96
C ASN A 125 8.59 3.43 11.88
N ILE A 126 7.79 2.50 12.40
CA ILE A 126 6.35 2.67 12.58
C ILE A 126 5.94 2.34 14.02
N SER A 127 5.28 3.29 14.68
CA SER A 127 4.83 3.12 16.06
C SER A 127 3.62 2.18 16.16
N HIS A 128 3.42 1.58 17.33
CA HIS A 128 2.23 0.76 17.61
C HIS A 128 0.91 1.52 17.36
N GLN A 129 0.87 2.83 17.62
CA GLN A 129 -0.32 3.63 17.32
C GLN A 129 -0.56 3.75 15.81
N GLN A 130 0.48 4.00 15.02
CA GLN A 130 0.37 4.08 13.56
C GLN A 130 -0.06 2.76 12.95
N ILE A 131 0.38 1.62 13.50
CA ILE A 131 -0.10 0.29 13.10
C ILE A 131 -1.61 0.14 13.34
N ARG A 132 -2.10 0.53 14.53
CA ARG A 132 -3.55 0.52 14.83
C ARG A 132 -4.35 1.44 13.91
N ASP A 133 -3.77 2.59 13.58
CA ASP A 133 -4.38 3.55 12.66
C ASP A 133 -4.43 2.98 11.22
N LEU A 134 -3.41 2.25 10.76
CA LEU A 134 -3.41 1.55 9.47
C LEU A 134 -4.52 0.49 9.40
N ASP A 135 -4.67 -0.33 10.44
CA ASP A 135 -5.75 -1.34 10.47
C ASP A 135 -7.13 -0.68 10.46
N SER A 136 -7.27 0.45 11.17
CA SER A 136 -8.51 1.23 11.19
C SER A 136 -8.84 1.76 9.79
N LEU A 137 -7.85 2.36 9.10
CA LEU A 137 -8.02 2.84 7.73
C LEU A 137 -8.36 1.72 6.75
N LYS A 138 -7.70 0.57 6.84
CA LYS A 138 -8.04 -0.63 6.06
C LYS A 138 -9.51 -1.02 6.27
N ASN A 139 -9.96 -1.07 7.52
CA ASN A 139 -11.33 -1.44 7.83
C ASN A 139 -12.35 -0.42 7.30
N PHE A 140 -12.02 0.88 7.28
CA PHE A 140 -12.86 1.89 6.64
C PHE A 140 -12.95 1.70 5.12
N VAL A 141 -11.81 1.44 4.46
CA VAL A 141 -11.71 1.21 3.00
C VAL A 141 -12.41 -0.08 2.57
N LEU A 142 -12.43 -1.11 3.42
CA LEU A 142 -13.12 -2.35 3.10
C LEU A 142 -14.61 -2.26 3.43
N ASN A 143 -14.95 -1.77 4.62
CA ASN A 143 -16.29 -1.97 5.19
C ASN A 143 -16.90 -0.68 5.74
N ASP A 144 -16.34 -0.18 6.85
CA ASP A 144 -17.04 0.70 7.80
C ASP A 144 -17.51 2.04 7.22
N ALA A 145 -16.83 2.56 6.20
CA ALA A 145 -17.21 3.82 5.56
C ALA A 145 -17.90 3.64 4.20
N ARG A 146 -17.97 2.40 3.67
CA ARG A 146 -18.57 2.07 2.36
C ARG A 146 -19.98 1.53 2.48
N TYR A 147 -20.21 0.64 3.44
CA TYR A 147 -21.48 -0.06 3.56
C TYR A 147 -22.30 0.48 4.75
N PRO A 148 -23.63 0.39 4.68
CA PRO A 148 -24.49 0.55 5.85
C PRO A 148 -24.07 -0.37 7.00
N VAL A 149 -24.56 -0.09 8.21
CA VAL A 149 -24.44 -1.05 9.31
C VAL A 149 -25.35 -2.22 8.99
N GLU A 150 -24.87 -3.46 9.16
CA GLU A 150 -25.68 -4.66 8.95
C GLU A 150 -26.92 -4.63 9.84
N GLY A 151 -28.03 -5.19 9.33
CA GLY A 151 -29.28 -5.29 10.10
C GLY A 151 -29.14 -6.31 11.23
N GLY A 152 -29.76 -6.00 12.36
CA GLY A 152 -29.83 -6.86 13.56
C GLY A 152 -30.98 -6.40 14.46
N GLU A 153 -31.10 -6.98 15.65
CA GLU A 153 -32.06 -6.50 16.65
C GLU A 153 -31.81 -5.02 16.99
N ASN A 154 -32.87 -4.28 17.35
CA ASN A 154 -32.83 -2.82 17.46
C ASN A 154 -31.68 -2.29 18.34
N GLU A 155 -31.38 -2.95 19.46
CA GLU A 155 -30.32 -2.52 20.39
C GLU A 155 -28.92 -2.78 19.82
N GLU A 156 -28.70 -3.93 19.18
CA GLU A 156 -27.43 -4.29 18.55
C GLU A 156 -27.12 -3.36 17.37
N TYR A 157 -28.14 -3.05 16.56
CA TYR A 157 -28.02 -2.10 15.45
C TYR A 157 -27.61 -0.70 15.95
N VAL A 158 -28.30 -0.16 16.96
CA VAL A 158 -28.01 1.17 17.51
C VAL A 158 -26.61 1.23 18.11
N ASN A 159 -26.19 0.19 18.83
CA ASN A 159 -24.85 0.09 19.40
C ASN A 159 -23.76 0.06 18.32
N SER A 160 -23.96 -0.73 17.27
CA SER A 160 -23.04 -0.83 16.12
C SER A 160 -22.95 0.48 15.35
N TYR A 161 -24.08 1.14 15.11
CA TYR A 161 -24.15 2.46 14.48
C TYR A 161 -23.40 3.51 15.29
N ASN A 162 -23.68 3.62 16.58
CA ASN A 162 -23.04 4.61 17.46
C ASN A 162 -21.52 4.37 17.58
N LYS A 163 -21.08 3.12 17.64
CA LYS A 163 -19.65 2.76 17.65
C LYS A 163 -18.96 3.21 16.36
N ARG A 164 -19.56 2.93 15.20
CA ARG A 164 -19.03 3.35 13.89
C ARG A 164 -19.03 4.87 13.76
N TYR A 165 -20.12 5.53 14.17
CA TYR A 165 -20.23 6.98 14.18
C TYR A 165 -19.12 7.63 15.01
N ARG A 166 -18.93 7.19 16.27
CA ARG A 166 -17.86 7.74 17.14
C ARG A 166 -16.47 7.55 16.54
N LYS A 167 -16.21 6.45 15.82
CA LYS A 167 -14.92 6.21 15.15
C LYS A 167 -14.69 7.16 13.98
N ILE A 168 -15.71 7.38 13.15
CA ILE A 168 -15.59 8.17 11.91
C ILE A 168 -15.60 9.68 12.20
N PHE A 169 -16.41 10.13 13.16
CA PHE A 169 -16.67 11.55 13.40
C PHE A 169 -15.70 12.17 14.42
N ASN A 170 -14.66 11.43 14.82
CA ASN A 170 -13.69 11.91 15.80
C ASN A 170 -12.58 12.73 15.16
N ALA A 171 -12.54 14.03 15.46
CA ALA A 171 -11.54 14.96 14.93
C ALA A 171 -10.10 14.61 15.30
N ASN A 172 -9.87 14.06 16.51
CA ASN A 172 -8.53 13.63 16.91
C ASN A 172 -8.07 12.42 16.08
N SER A 173 -8.96 11.46 15.81
CA SER A 173 -8.68 10.33 14.93
C SER A 173 -8.39 10.79 13.51
N PHE A 174 -9.22 11.68 12.95
CA PHE A 174 -8.97 12.23 11.61
C PHE A 174 -7.62 12.95 11.52
N LYS A 175 -7.27 13.76 12.52
CA LYS A 175 -5.96 14.41 12.62
C LYS A 175 -4.83 13.38 12.66
N ARG A 176 -4.96 12.30 13.46
CA ARG A 176 -3.97 11.21 13.50
C ARG A 176 -3.80 10.53 12.15
N TYR A 177 -4.90 10.21 11.45
CA TYR A 177 -4.83 9.62 10.12
C TYR A 177 -4.15 10.56 9.10
N CYS A 178 -4.41 11.86 9.18
CA CYS A 178 -3.72 12.85 8.36
C CYS A 178 -2.21 12.92 8.65
N MET A 179 -1.80 12.78 9.92
CA MET A 179 -0.39 12.74 10.30
C MET A 179 0.27 11.44 9.84
N LEU A 180 -0.42 10.30 9.97
CA LEU A 180 0.02 9.01 9.43
C LEU A 180 0.26 9.07 7.92
N ALA A 181 -0.69 9.63 7.15
CA ALA A 181 -0.55 9.76 5.70
C ALA A 181 0.68 10.60 5.31
N LYS A 182 0.91 11.72 6.01
CA LYS A 182 2.11 12.55 5.83
C LYS A 182 3.40 11.80 6.18
N HIS A 183 3.42 11.07 7.29
CA HIS A 183 4.56 10.26 7.70
C HIS A 183 4.90 9.21 6.64
N ILE A 184 3.92 8.46 6.16
CA ILE A 184 4.12 7.45 5.12
C ILE A 184 4.63 8.09 3.84
N LYS A 185 4.04 9.20 3.39
CA LYS A 185 4.53 9.95 2.21
C LYS A 185 5.99 10.34 2.38
N HIS A 186 6.36 10.86 3.55
CA HIS A 186 7.72 11.29 3.85
C HIS A 186 8.70 10.13 3.79
N GLU A 187 8.42 9.03 4.47
CA GLU A 187 9.29 7.85 4.49
C GLU A 187 9.42 7.22 3.09
N VAL A 188 8.31 7.08 2.35
CA VAL A 188 8.34 6.61 0.96
C VAL A 188 9.11 7.57 0.04
N GLY A 189 9.04 8.88 0.31
CA GLY A 189 9.78 9.92 -0.38
C GLY A 189 11.29 9.73 -0.27
N LYS A 190 11.78 9.33 0.92
CA LYS A 190 13.22 9.06 1.17
C LYS A 190 13.75 7.84 0.44
N ILE A 191 12.88 6.88 0.09
CA ILE A 191 13.31 5.67 -0.62
C ILE A 191 13.97 6.09 -1.95
N ASP A 192 15.21 5.65 -2.17
CA ASP A 192 16.04 5.99 -3.34
C ASP A 192 16.38 7.47 -3.54
N SER A 193 16.11 8.33 -2.56
CA SER A 193 16.29 9.79 -2.67
C SER A 193 17.15 10.36 -1.55
N ASP A 194 17.99 9.52 -0.93
CA ASP A 194 18.85 9.86 0.19
C ASP A 194 20.31 9.60 -0.18
N SER A 195 21.10 10.67 -0.33
CA SER A 195 22.51 10.58 -0.68
C SER A 195 23.38 9.95 0.41
N SER A 196 22.91 9.94 1.66
CA SER A 196 23.60 9.28 2.77
C SER A 196 23.34 7.76 2.82
N ASN A 197 22.32 7.30 2.11
CA ASN A 197 21.95 5.88 1.98
C ASN A 197 21.69 5.54 0.50
N PRO A 198 22.73 5.49 -0.35
CA PRO A 198 22.58 5.23 -1.77
C PRO A 198 21.97 3.85 -2.02
N CYS A 199 21.25 3.72 -3.13
CA CYS A 199 20.66 2.44 -3.52
C CYS A 199 21.42 1.77 -4.66
N SER A 200 21.54 0.46 -4.56
CA SER A 200 21.99 -0.42 -5.64
C SER A 200 20.90 -1.47 -5.90
N HIS A 201 20.60 -1.71 -7.17
CA HIS A 201 19.70 -2.78 -7.60
C HIS A 201 20.17 -3.33 -8.94
N LYS A 202 19.98 -4.63 -9.15
CA LYS A 202 20.28 -5.30 -10.43
C LYS A 202 19.38 -6.53 -10.58
N SER A 203 19.11 -6.90 -11.82
CA SER A 203 18.29 -8.05 -12.17
C SER A 203 18.99 -8.91 -13.22
N TRP A 204 18.80 -10.22 -13.14
CA TRP A 204 19.26 -11.21 -14.11
C TRP A 204 18.09 -12.09 -14.54
N GLU A 205 18.18 -12.60 -15.76
CA GLU A 205 17.27 -13.60 -16.31
C GLU A 205 17.76 -14.98 -15.87
N VAL A 206 16.85 -15.88 -15.49
CA VAL A 206 17.15 -17.27 -15.10
C VAL A 206 16.35 -18.18 -16.01
N GLY A 207 17.02 -18.89 -16.91
CA GLY A 207 16.33 -19.67 -17.95
C GLY A 207 15.44 -18.80 -18.84
N GLN A 208 14.25 -19.30 -19.18
CA GLN A 208 13.33 -18.62 -20.12
C GLN A 208 12.46 -17.57 -19.46
N ASP A 209 11.98 -17.82 -18.24
CA ASP A 209 11.04 -16.96 -17.52
C ASP A 209 11.40 -16.74 -16.04
N GLY A 210 12.49 -17.32 -15.54
CA GLY A 210 12.99 -17.06 -14.19
C GLY A 210 13.68 -15.71 -14.08
N PHE A 211 13.89 -15.26 -12.85
CA PHE A 211 14.65 -14.05 -12.58
C PHE A 211 15.31 -14.08 -11.21
N LEU A 212 16.40 -13.33 -11.10
CA LEU A 212 17.05 -12.99 -9.84
C LEU A 212 17.16 -11.48 -9.77
N CYS A 213 16.69 -10.86 -8.70
CA CYS A 213 16.84 -9.44 -8.45
C CYS A 213 17.44 -9.23 -7.06
N TYR A 214 18.40 -8.31 -6.93
CA TYR A 214 18.81 -7.81 -5.63
C TYR A 214 18.55 -6.31 -5.51
N ARG A 215 18.39 -5.87 -4.27
CA ARG A 215 18.34 -4.48 -3.88
C ARG A 215 19.04 -4.28 -2.54
N TYR A 216 19.83 -3.22 -2.44
CA TYR A 216 20.54 -2.79 -1.24
C TYR A 216 20.43 -1.27 -1.07
N GLY A 217 20.25 -0.82 0.17
CA GLY A 217 20.21 0.61 0.51
C GLY A 217 18.97 1.35 0.02
N GLY A 218 19.07 2.67 -0.08
CA GLY A 218 17.95 3.55 -0.43
C GLY A 218 16.85 3.57 0.63
N ASN A 219 17.21 3.45 1.92
CA ASN A 219 16.28 3.39 3.05
C ASN A 219 15.30 2.20 3.01
N LEU A 220 15.67 1.13 2.31
CA LEU A 220 14.94 -0.15 2.32
C LEU A 220 15.84 -1.28 2.81
N PRO A 221 15.25 -2.33 3.42
CA PRO A 221 16.03 -3.47 3.87
C PRO A 221 16.65 -4.21 2.66
N PRO A 222 17.88 -4.71 2.78
CA PRO A 222 18.50 -5.52 1.74
C PRO A 222 17.65 -6.75 1.40
N ARG A 223 17.44 -6.96 0.10
CA ARG A 223 16.51 -7.97 -0.38
C ARG A 223 17.03 -8.63 -1.65
N ILE A 224 16.94 -9.95 -1.68
CA ILE A 224 17.06 -10.76 -2.89
C ILE A 224 15.68 -11.33 -3.19
N THR A 225 15.29 -11.34 -4.45
CA THR A 225 14.14 -12.12 -4.88
C THR A 225 14.47 -12.97 -6.09
N TYR A 226 14.03 -14.21 -5.99
CA TYR A 226 14.31 -15.26 -6.92
C TYR A 226 13.01 -15.91 -7.42
N ARG A 227 13.00 -16.25 -8.70
CA ARG A 227 12.07 -17.18 -9.31
C ARG A 227 12.86 -18.11 -10.22
N ASN A 228 12.76 -19.42 -10.00
CA ASN A 228 13.35 -20.39 -10.92
C ASN A 228 12.58 -20.40 -12.26
N CYS A 229 13.22 -20.87 -13.31
CA CYS A 229 12.58 -21.13 -14.60
C CYS A 229 11.43 -22.12 -14.42
N SER A 230 10.28 -21.87 -15.04
CA SER A 230 9.08 -22.72 -14.89
C SER A 230 9.27 -24.14 -15.44
N SER A 231 10.27 -24.35 -16.29
CA SER A 231 10.66 -25.68 -16.78
C SER A 231 11.42 -26.52 -15.76
N GLU A 232 11.86 -25.94 -14.64
CA GLU A 232 12.69 -26.59 -13.64
C GLU A 232 12.02 -26.56 -12.26
N PRO A 233 12.01 -27.69 -11.53
CA PRO A 233 11.52 -27.68 -10.16
C PRO A 233 12.44 -26.85 -9.27
N LEU A 234 11.85 -26.11 -8.32
CA LEU A 234 12.61 -25.49 -7.23
C LEU A 234 13.31 -26.58 -6.40
N GLN A 235 14.58 -26.39 -6.08
CA GLN A 235 15.29 -27.31 -5.18
C GLN A 235 14.84 -27.11 -3.73
N ASP A 236 15.08 -28.12 -2.89
CA ASP A 236 14.79 -28.03 -1.45
C ASP A 236 15.67 -26.96 -0.78
N ASP A 237 16.95 -26.89 -1.15
CA ASP A 237 17.88 -25.84 -0.72
C ASP A 237 17.94 -24.66 -1.71
N VAL A 238 16.87 -23.86 -1.73
CA VAL A 238 16.83 -22.65 -2.56
C VAL A 238 17.90 -21.62 -2.16
N VAL A 239 18.42 -21.67 -0.93
CA VAL A 239 19.48 -20.74 -0.51
C VAL A 239 20.80 -21.11 -1.18
N GLY A 240 21.15 -22.40 -1.20
CA GLY A 240 22.28 -22.94 -1.96
C GLY A 240 22.14 -22.64 -3.45
N GLU A 241 20.98 -22.96 -4.03
CA GLU A 241 20.68 -22.72 -5.45
C GLU A 241 20.93 -21.26 -5.87
N VAL A 242 20.46 -20.29 -5.08
CA VAL A 242 20.67 -18.86 -5.39
C VAL A 242 22.14 -18.46 -5.26
N LYS A 243 22.88 -19.03 -4.30
CA LYS A 243 24.32 -18.75 -4.17
C LYS A 243 25.10 -19.33 -5.34
N ASP A 244 24.83 -20.57 -5.71
CA ASP A 244 25.48 -21.24 -6.85
C ASP A 244 25.20 -20.47 -8.14
N LEU A 245 23.95 -20.04 -8.35
CA LEU A 245 23.57 -19.19 -9.48
C LEU A 245 24.36 -17.88 -9.47
N MET A 246 24.52 -17.25 -8.31
CA MET A 246 25.31 -16.02 -8.18
C MET A 246 26.78 -16.25 -8.49
N GLU A 247 27.38 -17.33 -8.00
CA GLU A 247 28.78 -17.67 -8.24
C GLU A 247 29.05 -18.01 -9.72
N GLN A 248 28.20 -18.83 -10.33
CA GLN A 248 28.32 -19.23 -11.74
C GLN A 248 28.19 -18.05 -12.71
N ASN A 249 27.43 -17.02 -12.34
CA ASN A 249 27.19 -15.84 -13.17
C ASN A 249 28.03 -14.62 -12.76
N ASP A 250 29.03 -14.81 -11.90
CA ASP A 250 29.92 -13.74 -11.39
C ASP A 250 29.13 -12.55 -10.80
N ILE A 251 28.06 -12.87 -10.06
CA ILE A 251 27.15 -11.89 -9.47
C ILE A 251 27.69 -11.45 -8.11
N HIS A 252 28.30 -10.27 -8.09
CA HIS A 252 28.67 -9.60 -6.84
C HIS A 252 27.57 -8.67 -6.33
N ILE A 253 27.26 -8.79 -5.03
CA ILE A 253 26.31 -7.91 -4.32
C ILE A 253 27.04 -7.12 -3.22
N PRO A 254 26.59 -5.90 -2.89
CA PRO A 254 27.13 -5.15 -1.75
C PRO A 254 26.89 -5.88 -0.42
N GLY A 255 27.87 -5.88 0.48
CA GLY A 255 27.75 -6.54 1.80
C GLY A 255 27.80 -8.07 1.71
N ARG A 256 27.34 -8.76 2.76
CA ARG A 256 27.30 -10.23 2.79
C ARG A 256 25.92 -10.71 2.39
N PHE A 257 25.83 -11.85 1.70
CA PHE A 257 24.56 -12.53 1.44
C PHE A 257 23.70 -12.71 2.71
N ALA A 258 24.36 -12.85 3.86
CA ALA A 258 23.70 -12.98 5.15
C ALA A 258 22.87 -11.78 5.60
N ASP A 259 23.18 -10.60 5.06
CA ASP A 259 22.51 -9.35 5.40
C ASP A 259 21.20 -9.16 4.59
N TYR A 260 20.92 -10.06 3.63
CA TYR A 260 19.76 -9.99 2.73
C TYR A 260 18.62 -10.90 3.19
N MET A 261 17.40 -10.38 3.11
CA MET A 261 16.21 -11.22 3.11
C MET A 261 16.05 -11.89 1.75
N LEU A 262 15.81 -13.20 1.74
CA LEU A 262 15.59 -13.96 0.51
C LEU A 262 14.11 -14.25 0.35
N PHE A 263 13.53 -13.79 -0.75
CA PHE A 263 12.16 -14.13 -1.14
C PHE A 263 12.18 -15.00 -2.40
N VAL A 264 11.31 -16.02 -2.41
CA VAL A 264 11.11 -16.89 -3.57
C VAL A 264 9.70 -16.70 -4.08
N GLU A 265 9.55 -16.34 -5.34
CA GLU A 265 8.25 -16.30 -6.00
C GLU A 265 7.81 -17.71 -6.36
N VAL A 266 6.69 -18.15 -5.79
CA VAL A 266 6.06 -19.43 -6.11
C VAL A 266 4.74 -19.19 -6.81
N VAL A 267 4.47 -19.99 -7.84
CA VAL A 267 3.17 -20.01 -8.53
C VAL A 267 2.27 -21.00 -7.80
N LYS A 268 1.13 -20.54 -7.26
CA LYS A 268 0.12 -21.42 -6.68
C LYS A 268 -0.69 -22.12 -7.77
N GLN A 269 -1.37 -23.20 -7.41
CA GLN A 269 -2.25 -23.97 -8.30
C GLN A 269 -3.35 -23.13 -8.98
N ASN A 270 -3.73 -21.99 -8.42
CA ASN A 270 -4.68 -21.04 -8.99
C ASN A 270 -4.03 -19.93 -9.85
N GLY A 271 -2.75 -20.09 -10.23
CA GLY A 271 -2.00 -19.11 -11.02
C GLY A 271 -1.55 -17.87 -10.24
N ILE A 272 -1.89 -17.74 -8.95
CA ILE A 272 -1.48 -16.60 -8.14
C ILE A 272 0.00 -16.74 -7.77
N ARG A 273 0.81 -15.74 -8.15
CA ARG A 273 2.21 -15.65 -7.76
C ARG A 273 2.30 -15.04 -6.36
N GLN A 274 3.02 -15.70 -5.45
CA GLN A 274 3.24 -15.22 -4.08
C GLN A 274 4.70 -15.33 -3.71
N LEU A 275 5.20 -14.34 -2.98
CA LEU A 275 6.53 -14.38 -2.40
C LEU A 275 6.52 -15.11 -1.06
N LYS A 276 7.45 -16.05 -0.90
CA LYS A 276 7.74 -16.72 0.37
C LYS A 276 9.11 -16.27 0.86
N LYS A 277 9.16 -15.71 2.06
CA LYS A 277 10.43 -15.43 2.74
C LYS A 277 11.08 -16.76 3.13
N LYS A 278 12.32 -16.97 2.71
CA LYS A 278 13.15 -18.14 3.05
C LYS A 278 14.21 -17.80 4.09
N ARG A 279 14.58 -16.51 4.18
CA ARG A 279 15.53 -15.96 5.13
C ARG A 279 15.17 -14.52 5.44
#